data_AF-A0A437S968-F1
#
_entry.id   AF-A0A437S968-F1
#
_cell.length_a   1.000
_cell.length_b   1.000
_cell.length_c   1.000
_cell.angle_alpha   90.00
_cell.angle_beta   90.00
_cell.angle_gamma   90.00
#
_symmetry.space_group_name_H-M   'P 1'
#
loop_
_entity.id
_entity.type
_entity.pdbx_description
1 polymer ?
#
loop_
_entity_poly.entity_id
_entity_poly.type
_entity_poly.pdbx_seq_one_letter_code
_entity_poly.pdbx_strand_id
1 'polypeptide(L)'
;MARDGTYRGGRRVKAGSKPEALVDKIAAGKEANVLETHDFDPEALFAPDEPEGTSDLYGEDMPEPSDYLSARQKDGKPLGADEIYEETWLWLKERRCEKLVNPRLIESYAQAFARFIQCEEAVSTYGLLGKHPTTGGAIASPFVSMSQNFQKQANLIWYEIFDIVKQNTTTAFISTPQDDMMERLLRKKKERD
;
A
#
# COMPACT_ATOMS: atom_id res chain seq x y z
N MET A 1 17.58 -27.54 16.76
CA MET A 1 16.38 -27.13 17.53
C MET A 1 16.76 -27.06 19.00
N ALA A 2 16.57 -25.92 19.66
CA ALA A 2 16.79 -25.82 21.10
C ALA A 2 15.73 -26.68 21.83
N ARG A 3 16.17 -27.54 22.75
CA ARG A 3 15.33 -28.50 23.51
C ARG A 3 14.56 -27.85 24.68
N ASP A 4 14.34 -26.54 24.65
CA ASP A 4 13.81 -25.76 25.78
C ASP A 4 12.30 -25.45 25.66
N GLY A 5 11.57 -26.08 24.75
CA GLY A 5 10.11 -25.92 24.62
C GLY A 5 9.62 -24.53 24.20
N THR A 6 10.45 -23.49 24.24
CA THR A 6 10.12 -22.17 23.75
C THR A 6 10.27 -22.18 22.23
N TYR A 7 9.14 -22.33 21.53
CA TYR A 7 8.98 -22.12 20.09
C TYR A 7 9.34 -20.67 19.73
N ARG A 8 10.63 -20.34 19.75
CA ARG A 8 11.15 -19.02 19.40
C ARG A 8 11.54 -19.04 17.93
N GLY A 9 10.64 -18.51 17.09
CA GLY A 9 10.97 -18.08 15.72
C GLY A 9 10.54 -18.99 14.57
N GLY A 10 9.70 -20.00 14.79
CA GLY A 10 9.15 -20.87 13.73
C GLY A 10 7.63 -20.80 13.61
N ARG A 11 7.08 -21.25 12.47
CA ARG A 11 5.63 -21.39 12.26
C ARG A 11 5.04 -22.23 13.39
N ARG A 12 4.07 -21.67 14.11
CA ARG A 12 3.42 -22.34 15.25
C ARG A 12 2.70 -23.58 14.75
N VAL A 13 2.79 -24.66 15.52
CA VAL A 13 2.00 -25.87 15.26
C VAL A 13 0.52 -25.48 15.26
N LYS A 14 -0.21 -25.81 14.18
CA LYS A 14 -1.62 -25.42 13.89
C LYS A 14 -1.88 -24.02 13.33
N ALA A 15 -0.88 -23.25 12.89
CA ALA A 15 -1.12 -21.90 12.36
C ALA A 15 -1.83 -21.82 10.99
N GLY A 16 -2.28 -22.93 10.39
CA GLY A 16 -2.79 -22.95 9.01
C GLY A 16 -1.72 -22.58 7.98
N SER A 17 -1.94 -22.87 6.69
CA SER A 17 -1.09 -22.37 5.59
C SER A 17 -1.48 -20.95 5.22
N LYS A 18 -0.55 -20.17 4.63
CA LYS A 18 -0.91 -18.87 4.05
C LYS A 18 -1.99 -19.12 2.98
N PRO A 19 -3.07 -18.33 2.91
CA PRO A 19 -4.08 -18.49 1.88
C PRO A 19 -3.48 -18.40 0.47
N GLU A 20 -3.88 -19.34 -0.39
CA GLU A 20 -3.59 -19.33 -1.83
C GLU A 20 -4.30 -18.16 -2.52
N ALA A 21 -3.77 -17.69 -3.65
CA ALA A 21 -4.42 -16.66 -4.43
C ALA A 21 -5.77 -17.16 -4.98
N LEU A 22 -6.72 -16.26 -5.23
CA LEU A 22 -8.00 -16.63 -5.82
C LEU A 22 -7.82 -17.35 -7.16
N VAL A 23 -6.93 -16.83 -8.01
CA VAL A 23 -6.55 -17.43 -9.30
C VAL A 23 -6.11 -18.88 -9.14
N ASP A 24 -5.22 -19.15 -8.18
CA ASP A 24 -4.67 -20.48 -7.94
C ASP A 24 -5.75 -21.45 -7.44
N LYS A 25 -6.67 -20.98 -6.58
CA LYS A 25 -7.79 -21.79 -6.09
C LYS A 25 -8.74 -22.17 -7.23
N ILE A 26 -9.09 -21.22 -8.09
CA ILE A 26 -9.95 -21.46 -9.26
C ILE A 26 -9.26 -22.44 -10.21
N ALA A 27 -7.97 -22.24 -10.51
CA ALA A 27 -7.21 -23.15 -11.36
C ALA A 27 -7.10 -24.57 -10.78
N ALA A 28 -7.04 -24.70 -9.45
CA ALA A 28 -7.05 -25.98 -8.75
C ALA A 28 -8.45 -26.60 -8.57
N GLY A 29 -9.52 -25.93 -9.04
CA GLY A 29 -10.90 -26.38 -8.87
C GLY A 29 -11.40 -26.40 -7.42
N LYS A 30 -10.79 -25.58 -6.55
CA LYS A 30 -11.19 -25.47 -5.13
C LYS A 30 -12.24 -24.37 -4.97
N GLU A 31 -13.18 -24.58 -4.04
CA GLU A 31 -14.12 -23.53 -3.63
C GLU A 31 -13.36 -22.34 -3.02
N ALA A 32 -13.78 -21.13 -3.41
CA ALA A 32 -13.20 -19.88 -2.93
C ALA A 32 -14.31 -18.87 -2.63
N ASN A 33 -14.20 -18.22 -1.48
CA ASN A 33 -15.09 -17.12 -1.09
C ASN A 33 -14.44 -15.81 -1.46
N VAL A 34 -15.18 -14.96 -2.17
CA VAL A 34 -14.79 -13.59 -2.52
C VAL A 34 -15.63 -12.64 -1.68
N LEU A 35 -15.04 -11.51 -1.28
CA LEU A 35 -15.76 -10.44 -0.62
C LEU A 35 -16.69 -9.77 -1.64
N GLU A 36 -17.99 -9.87 -1.41
CA GLU A 36 -18.98 -9.09 -2.16
C GLU A 36 -19.23 -7.77 -1.43
N THR A 37 -19.08 -6.68 -2.16
CA THR A 37 -19.50 -5.36 -1.71
C THR A 37 -20.97 -5.19 -2.08
N HIS A 38 -21.83 -5.18 -1.08
CA HIS A 38 -23.21 -4.76 -1.29
C HIS A 38 -23.22 -3.24 -1.37
N ASP A 39 -23.62 -2.70 -2.51
CA ASP A 39 -24.06 -1.31 -2.62
C ASP A 39 -25.36 -1.22 -1.82
N PHE A 40 -25.24 -0.87 -0.54
CA PHE A 40 -26.38 -0.61 0.31
C PHE A 40 -26.94 0.74 -0.10
N ASP A 41 -27.82 0.72 -1.11
CA ASP A 41 -28.62 1.87 -1.46
C ASP A 41 -29.86 1.88 -0.55
N PRO A 42 -29.89 2.71 0.50
CA PRO A 42 -31.05 2.82 1.38
C PRO A 42 -32.29 3.33 0.63
N GLU A 43 -32.15 3.99 -0.51
CA GLU A 43 -33.28 4.47 -1.33
C GLU A 43 -33.88 3.33 -2.17
N ALA A 44 -33.06 2.38 -2.65
CA ALA A 44 -33.53 1.19 -3.37
C ALA A 44 -34.40 0.26 -2.48
N LEU A 45 -34.21 0.28 -1.16
CA LEU A 45 -35.08 -0.43 -0.19
C LEU A 45 -36.51 0.12 -0.11
N PHE A 46 -36.73 1.36 -0.56
CA PHE A 46 -38.04 2.02 -0.60
C PHE A 46 -38.57 2.24 -2.02
N ALA A 47 -37.81 1.86 -3.04
CA ALA A 47 -38.22 1.95 -4.43
C ALA A 47 -39.21 0.81 -4.75
N PRO A 48 -40.35 1.08 -5.42
CA PRO A 48 -41.22 0.03 -5.94
C PRO A 48 -40.48 -0.82 -6.98
N ASP A 49 -40.62 -2.15 -6.92
CA ASP A 49 -40.00 -3.13 -7.84
C ASP A 49 -40.10 -2.68 -9.32
N GLU A 50 -39.04 -2.09 -9.86
CA GLU A 50 -38.83 -1.95 -11.30
C GLU A 50 -37.89 -3.05 -11.80
N PRO A 51 -38.18 -3.67 -12.96
CA PRO A 51 -37.53 -4.90 -13.38
C PRO A 51 -36.06 -4.70 -13.77
N GLU A 52 -35.26 -5.68 -13.37
CA GLU A 52 -33.83 -5.83 -13.63
C GLU A 52 -33.47 -5.64 -15.11
N GLY A 53 -32.45 -4.81 -15.38
CA GLY A 53 -31.82 -4.86 -16.69
C GLY A 53 -31.11 -3.62 -17.21
N THR A 54 -30.32 -2.93 -16.39
CA THR A 54 -29.07 -2.24 -16.77
C THR A 54 -28.56 -1.56 -15.51
N SER A 55 -27.65 -2.20 -14.77
CA SER A 55 -26.83 -1.44 -13.84
C SER A 55 -25.95 -0.54 -14.68
N ASP A 56 -26.29 0.75 -14.73
CA ASP A 56 -25.40 1.76 -15.27
C ASP A 56 -24.06 1.63 -14.52
N LEU A 57 -23.03 1.15 -15.21
CA LEU A 57 -21.67 1.11 -14.70
C LEU A 57 -21.14 2.56 -14.66
N TYR A 58 -21.66 3.36 -13.74
CA TYR A 58 -21.02 4.61 -13.37
C TYR A 58 -19.69 4.24 -12.71
N GLY A 59 -18.60 4.61 -13.36
CA GLY A 59 -17.29 4.55 -12.72
C GLY A 59 -17.35 5.49 -11.53
N GLU A 60 -17.46 4.95 -10.32
CA GLU A 60 -17.44 5.76 -9.11
C GLU A 60 -16.17 6.63 -9.12
N ASP A 61 -16.38 7.90 -8.77
CA ASP A 61 -15.31 8.87 -8.64
C ASP A 61 -14.39 8.46 -7.49
N MET A 62 -13.09 8.63 -7.72
CA MET A 62 -12.08 8.40 -6.69
C MET A 62 -12.41 9.26 -5.47
N PRO A 63 -12.47 8.68 -4.25
CA PRO A 63 -12.61 9.50 -3.05
C PRO A 63 -11.47 10.51 -3.02
N GLU A 64 -11.81 11.80 -2.88
CA GLU A 64 -10.81 12.86 -2.92
C GLU A 64 -9.74 12.61 -1.84
N PRO A 65 -8.44 12.62 -2.20
CA PRO A 65 -7.38 12.47 -1.23
C PRO A 65 -7.49 13.58 -0.17
N SER A 66 -7.32 13.24 1.11
CA SER A 66 -7.32 14.26 2.16
C SER A 66 -6.24 15.34 1.92
N ASP A 67 -6.58 16.61 2.16
CA ASP A 67 -5.71 17.79 1.96
C ASP A 67 -4.28 17.66 2.52
N TYR A 68 -4.11 16.89 3.60
CA TYR A 68 -2.81 16.74 4.23
C TYR A 68 -1.81 15.94 3.38
N LEU A 69 -2.28 15.17 2.38
CA LEU A 69 -1.44 14.36 1.49
C LEU A 69 -0.66 15.22 0.48
N SER A 70 -1.21 16.38 0.11
CA SER A 70 -0.59 17.38 -0.77
C SER A 70 -0.03 18.59 0.01
N ALA A 71 -0.06 18.53 1.35
CA ALA A 71 0.34 19.65 2.20
C ALA A 71 1.76 20.14 1.90
N ARG A 72 1.90 21.47 1.86
CA ARG A 72 3.19 22.12 1.65
C ARG A 72 4.10 21.94 2.85
N GLN A 73 5.32 21.52 2.58
CA GLN A 73 6.36 21.35 3.57
C GLN A 73 7.16 22.63 3.80
N LYS A 74 8.06 22.60 4.79
CA LYS A 74 8.87 23.77 5.18
C LYS A 74 9.75 24.31 4.05
N ASP A 75 10.17 23.44 3.14
CA ASP A 75 10.95 23.77 1.95
C ASP A 75 10.08 24.27 0.77
N GLY A 76 8.77 24.40 0.95
CA GLY A 76 7.81 24.91 -0.02
C GLY A 76 7.33 23.87 -1.04
N LYS A 77 7.87 22.65 -1.02
CA LYS A 77 7.44 21.56 -1.89
C LYS A 77 6.22 20.83 -1.29
N PRO A 78 5.31 20.28 -2.11
CA PRO A 78 4.28 19.39 -1.61
C PRO A 78 4.90 18.08 -1.10
N LEU A 79 4.21 17.39 -0.17
CA LEU A 79 4.63 16.07 0.31
C LEU A 79 4.66 15.02 -0.83
N GLY A 80 3.76 15.16 -1.83
CA GLY A 80 3.65 14.23 -2.96
C GLY A 80 3.01 12.89 -2.59
N ALA A 81 2.26 12.82 -1.48
CA ALA A 81 1.53 11.61 -1.09
C ALA A 81 0.17 11.50 -1.81
N ASP A 82 -0.35 12.61 -2.32
CA ASP A 82 -1.49 12.67 -3.22
C ASP A 82 -1.25 11.83 -4.48
N GLU A 83 -0.14 12.04 -5.19
CA GLU A 83 0.19 11.28 -6.41
C GLU A 83 0.24 9.76 -6.15
N ILE A 84 0.79 9.36 -5.02
CA ILE A 84 0.90 7.94 -4.62
C ILE A 84 -0.49 7.36 -4.31
N TYR A 85 -1.36 8.14 -3.70
CA TYR A 85 -2.73 7.75 -3.42
C TYR A 85 -3.49 7.50 -4.72
N GLU A 86 -3.41 8.41 -5.69
CA GLU A 86 -4.10 8.27 -6.98
C GLU A 86 -3.66 7.02 -7.73
N GLU A 87 -2.35 6.76 -7.79
CA GLU A 87 -1.80 5.59 -8.47
C GLU A 87 -2.21 4.28 -7.82
N THR A 88 -2.15 4.23 -6.49
CA THR A 88 -2.56 3.03 -5.76
C THR A 88 -4.05 2.78 -5.90
N TRP A 89 -4.88 3.83 -5.91
CA TRP A 89 -6.31 3.70 -6.14
C TRP A 89 -6.64 3.25 -7.56
N LEU A 90 -6.00 3.82 -8.58
CA LEU A 90 -6.16 3.38 -9.97
C LEU A 90 -5.78 1.91 -10.15
N TRP A 91 -4.68 1.47 -9.53
CA TRP A 91 -4.27 0.07 -9.54
C TRP A 91 -5.30 -0.85 -8.89
N LEU A 92 -5.98 -0.40 -7.82
CA LEU A 92 -7.09 -1.14 -7.21
C LEU A 92 -8.33 -1.18 -8.11
N LYS A 93 -8.65 -0.07 -8.78
CA LYS A 93 -9.79 0.05 -9.69
C LYS A 93 -9.67 -0.87 -10.90
N GLU A 94 -8.49 -0.96 -11.50
CA GLU A 94 -8.20 -1.93 -12.58
C GLU A 94 -8.49 -3.39 -12.17
N ARG A 95 -8.42 -3.67 -10.86
CA ARG A 95 -8.56 -5.00 -10.25
C ARG A 95 -9.90 -5.18 -9.55
N ARG A 96 -10.81 -4.20 -9.64
CA ARG A 96 -12.12 -4.16 -9.00
C ARG A 96 -12.06 -4.38 -7.49
N CYS A 97 -11.02 -3.84 -6.85
CA CYS A 97 -10.77 -3.97 -5.41
C CYS A 97 -10.82 -2.63 -4.66
N GLU A 98 -11.17 -1.55 -5.34
CA GLU A 98 -11.24 -0.19 -4.80
C GLU A 98 -12.22 -0.09 -3.63
N LYS A 99 -13.37 -0.77 -3.70
CA LYS A 99 -14.37 -0.81 -2.61
C LYS A 99 -13.99 -1.75 -1.45
N LEU A 100 -13.06 -2.68 -1.70
CA LEU A 100 -12.63 -3.67 -0.70
C LEU A 100 -11.55 -3.14 0.25
N VAL A 101 -10.86 -2.08 -0.17
CA VAL A 101 -9.76 -1.48 0.60
C VAL A 101 -10.26 -0.20 1.23
N ASN A 102 -10.07 -0.07 2.55
CA ASN A 102 -10.42 1.15 3.26
C ASN A 102 -9.59 2.34 2.70
N PRO A 103 -10.22 3.44 2.24
CA PRO A 103 -9.50 4.62 1.74
C PRO A 103 -8.41 5.11 2.70
N ARG A 104 -8.67 5.08 4.02
CA ARG A 104 -7.71 5.49 5.05
C ARG A 104 -6.42 4.66 5.07
N LEU A 105 -6.52 3.40 4.64
CA LEU A 105 -5.38 2.49 4.53
C LEU A 105 -4.47 2.93 3.37
N ILE A 106 -5.07 3.32 2.25
CA ILE A 106 -4.36 3.85 1.06
C ILE A 106 -3.67 5.17 1.43
N GLU A 107 -4.36 6.09 2.11
CA GLU A 107 -3.75 7.36 2.56
C GLU A 107 -2.55 7.12 3.49
N SER A 108 -2.66 6.14 4.38
CA SER A 108 -1.59 5.79 5.32
C SER A 108 -0.38 5.20 4.62
N TYR A 109 -0.60 4.36 3.60
CA TYR A 109 0.45 3.85 2.72
C TYR A 109 1.14 4.99 1.98
N ALA A 110 0.36 5.83 1.31
CA ALA A 110 0.86 6.93 0.50
C ALA A 110 1.71 7.89 1.32
N GLN A 111 1.25 8.27 2.52
CA GLN A 111 2.02 9.13 3.43
C GLN A 111 3.32 8.45 3.91
N ALA A 112 3.27 7.18 4.29
CA ALA A 112 4.45 6.45 4.74
C ALA A 112 5.50 6.34 3.63
N PHE A 113 5.06 6.05 2.40
CA PHE A 113 5.93 5.93 1.25
C PHE A 113 6.53 7.28 0.84
N ALA A 114 5.74 8.35 0.79
CA ALA A 114 6.24 9.71 0.51
C ALA A 114 7.34 10.12 1.52
N ARG A 115 7.14 9.85 2.82
CA ARG A 115 8.16 10.13 3.85
C ARG A 115 9.41 9.26 3.71
N PHE A 116 9.25 8.01 3.27
CA PHE A 116 10.39 7.16 2.94
C PHE A 116 11.24 7.77 1.81
N ILE A 117 10.61 8.20 0.72
CA ILE A 117 11.29 8.88 -0.40
C ILE A 117 12.08 10.09 0.09
N GLN A 118 11.46 10.92 0.94
CA GLN A 118 12.13 12.11 1.49
C GLN A 118 13.34 11.76 2.36
N CYS A 119 13.26 10.68 3.14
CA CYS A 119 14.40 10.22 3.92
C CYS A 119 15.54 9.73 3.00
N GLU A 120 15.23 9.02 1.91
CA GLU A 120 16.24 8.58 0.94
C GLU A 120 16.88 9.75 0.19
N GLU A 121 16.11 10.77 -0.19
CA GLU A 121 16.63 12.02 -0.77
C GLU A 121 17.53 12.78 0.22
N ALA A 122 17.14 12.82 1.49
CA ALA A 122 17.93 13.43 2.56
C ALA A 122 19.23 12.65 2.82
N VAL A 123 19.18 11.31 2.84
CA VAL A 123 20.38 10.45 2.95
C VAL A 123 21.33 10.68 1.78
N SER A 124 20.80 10.86 0.57
CA SER A 124 21.59 11.17 -0.62
C SER A 124 22.29 12.54 -0.52
N THR A 125 21.62 13.50 0.11
CA THR A 125 22.12 14.89 0.24
C THR A 125 23.10 15.05 1.40
N TYR A 126 22.80 14.47 2.57
CA TYR A 126 23.56 14.66 3.80
C TYR A 126 24.53 13.51 4.11
N GLY A 127 24.44 12.40 3.39
CA GLY A 127 25.26 11.22 3.58
C GLY A 127 24.77 10.31 4.73
N LEU A 128 25.42 9.15 4.83
CA LEU A 128 25.09 8.09 5.78
C LEU A 128 25.62 8.36 7.20
N LEU A 129 26.62 9.22 7.33
CA LEU A 129 27.29 9.53 8.59
C LEU A 129 27.05 11.00 8.97
N GLY A 130 26.58 11.21 10.18
CA GLY A 130 26.51 12.52 10.84
C GLY A 130 27.59 12.67 11.90
N LYS A 131 27.59 13.83 12.58
CA LYS A 131 28.44 14.10 13.75
C LYS A 131 27.60 14.20 15.00
N HIS A 132 28.06 13.59 16.09
CA HIS A 132 27.41 13.71 17.38
C HIS A 132 27.51 15.15 17.89
N PRO A 133 26.40 15.79 18.32
CA PRO A 133 26.37 17.21 18.62
C PRO A 133 27.27 17.61 19.81
N THR A 134 27.55 16.69 20.75
CA THR A 134 28.36 17.00 21.94
C THR A 134 29.77 16.41 21.93
N THR A 135 30.02 15.33 21.17
CA THR A 135 31.32 14.63 21.18
C THR A 135 32.07 14.78 19.87
N GLY A 136 31.42 15.25 18.80
CA GLY A 136 32.01 15.38 17.46
C GLY A 136 32.33 14.06 16.76
N GLY A 137 32.13 12.92 17.43
CA GLY A 137 32.33 11.58 16.87
C GLY A 137 31.34 11.26 15.75
N ALA A 138 31.72 10.34 14.86
CA ALA A 138 30.85 9.88 13.77
C ALA A 138 29.66 9.08 14.33
N ILE A 139 28.46 9.40 13.86
CA ILE A 139 27.22 8.68 14.17
C ILE A 139 26.46 8.36 12.90
N ALA A 140 25.56 7.38 12.94
CA ALA A 140 24.64 7.14 11.84
C ALA A 140 23.72 8.34 11.63
N SER A 141 23.46 8.68 10.38
CA SER A 141 22.51 9.73 10.03
C SER A 141 21.10 9.39 10.56
N PRO A 142 20.42 10.33 11.23
CA PRO A 142 19.07 10.08 11.76
C PRO A 142 18.08 9.70 10.64
N PHE A 143 18.30 10.22 9.42
CA PHE A 143 17.47 9.93 8.25
C PHE A 143 17.52 8.45 7.83
N VAL A 144 18.62 7.74 8.11
CA VAL A 144 18.72 6.29 7.83
C VAL A 144 17.75 5.50 8.72
N SER A 145 17.70 5.84 10.01
CA SER A 145 16.78 5.18 10.94
C SER A 145 15.31 5.50 10.65
N MET A 146 15.01 6.75 10.26
CA MET A 146 13.67 7.18 9.86
C MET A 146 13.23 6.49 8.57
N SER A 147 14.11 6.43 7.55
CA SER A 147 13.87 5.71 6.30
C SER A 147 13.45 4.27 6.56
N GLN A 148 14.23 3.52 7.36
CA GLN A 148 13.91 2.13 7.69
C GLN A 148 12.55 1.97 8.39
N ASN A 149 12.15 2.93 9.22
CA ASN A 149 10.86 2.89 9.91
C ASN A 149 9.70 3.13 8.93
N PHE A 150 9.79 4.17 8.09
CA PHE A 150 8.76 4.46 7.09
C PHE A 150 8.66 3.37 6.03
N GLN A 151 9.79 2.80 5.59
CA GLN A 151 9.82 1.67 4.67
C GLN A 151 9.07 0.45 5.25
N LYS A 152 9.35 0.10 6.52
CA LYS A 152 8.64 -1.00 7.19
C LYS A 152 7.15 -0.73 7.30
N GLN A 153 6.77 0.49 7.69
CA GLN A 153 5.36 0.88 7.78
C GLN A 153 4.66 0.77 6.42
N ALA A 154 5.27 1.30 5.35
CA ALA A 154 4.73 1.21 4.01
C ALA A 154 4.59 -0.24 3.53
N ASN A 155 5.59 -1.09 3.77
CA ASN A 155 5.54 -2.51 3.42
C ASN A 155 4.44 -3.26 4.15
N LEU A 156 4.23 -2.99 5.45
CA LEU A 156 3.17 -3.64 6.21
C LEU A 156 1.79 -3.30 5.67
N ILE A 157 1.55 -2.01 5.39
CA ILE A 157 0.28 -1.55 4.81
C ILE A 157 0.11 -2.12 3.41
N TRP A 158 1.19 -2.14 2.61
CA TRP A 158 1.16 -2.72 1.27
C TRP A 158 0.79 -4.20 1.30
N TYR A 159 1.34 -4.99 2.22
CA TYR A 159 0.98 -6.40 2.32
C TYR A 159 -0.48 -6.62 2.70
N GLU A 160 -1.05 -5.73 3.51
CA GLU A 160 -2.48 -5.77 3.83
C GLU A 160 -3.33 -5.48 2.60
N ILE A 161 -3.04 -4.39 1.88
CA ILE A 161 -3.71 -4.04 0.62
C ILE A 161 -3.57 -5.17 -0.40
N PHE A 162 -2.35 -5.68 -0.58
CA PHE A 162 -2.04 -6.72 -1.55
C PHE A 162 -2.70 -8.06 -1.21
N ASP A 163 -2.75 -8.45 0.06
CA ASP A 163 -3.42 -9.69 0.47
C ASP A 163 -4.94 -9.60 0.25
N ILE A 164 -5.58 -8.41 0.35
CA ILE A 164 -6.98 -8.19 -0.04
C ILE A 164 -7.14 -8.45 -1.54
N VAL A 165 -6.34 -7.79 -2.38
CA VAL A 165 -6.41 -7.95 -3.84
C VAL A 165 -6.16 -9.40 -4.24
N LYS A 166 -5.14 -10.04 -3.65
CA LYS A 166 -4.79 -11.43 -3.94
C LYS A 166 -5.93 -12.42 -3.67
N GLN A 167 -6.76 -12.13 -2.68
CA GLN A 167 -7.89 -12.98 -2.29
C GLN A 167 -9.15 -12.75 -3.12
N ASN A 168 -9.25 -11.61 -3.82
CA ASN A 168 -10.49 -11.17 -4.46
C ASN A 168 -10.38 -10.97 -5.98
N THR A 169 -9.17 -10.91 -6.53
CA THR A 169 -8.96 -10.65 -7.97
C THR A 169 -8.49 -11.89 -8.73
N THR A 170 -8.97 -12.03 -9.98
CA THR A 170 -8.58 -13.10 -10.91
C THR A 170 -7.53 -12.69 -11.96
N THR A 171 -7.19 -11.40 -12.04
CA THR A 171 -6.18 -10.87 -12.97
C THR A 171 -4.76 -11.24 -12.54
N ALA A 172 -3.88 -11.52 -13.51
CA ALA A 172 -2.48 -11.83 -13.26
C ALA A 172 -1.70 -10.62 -12.68
N PHE A 173 -0.83 -10.88 -11.69
CA PHE A 173 -0.05 -9.88 -10.95
C PHE A 173 1.22 -9.45 -11.70
N ILE A 174 1.10 -8.92 -12.92
CA ILE A 174 2.25 -8.64 -13.79
C ILE A 174 2.95 -7.31 -13.44
N SER A 175 2.23 -6.34 -12.87
CA SER A 175 2.78 -5.06 -12.38
C SER A 175 2.18 -4.67 -11.02
N THR A 176 3.02 -4.19 -10.10
CA THR A 176 2.59 -3.62 -8.83
C THR A 176 3.01 -2.14 -8.73
N PRO A 177 2.22 -1.27 -8.06
CA PRO A 177 2.56 0.14 -7.87
C PRO A 177 3.85 0.30 -7.09
N GLN A 178 4.19 -0.66 -6.22
CA GLN A 178 5.45 -0.64 -5.50
C GLN A 178 6.65 -0.79 -6.44
N ASP A 179 6.52 -1.57 -7.51
CA ASP A 179 7.57 -1.73 -8.53
C ASP A 179 7.73 -0.42 -9.33
N ASP A 180 6.63 0.17 -9.80
CA ASP A 180 6.64 1.44 -10.55
C ASP A 180 7.19 2.60 -9.70
N MET A 181 6.88 2.62 -8.40
CA MET A 181 7.39 3.61 -7.46
C MET A 181 8.87 3.41 -7.13
N MET A 182 9.35 2.17 -7.07
CA MET A 182 10.78 1.88 -6.94
C MET A 182 11.54 2.27 -8.23
N GLU A 183 10.95 2.02 -9.40
CA GLU A 183 11.49 2.51 -10.66
C GLU A 183 11.58 4.04 -10.71
N ARG A 184 10.61 4.77 -10.16
CA ARG A 184 10.66 6.24 -10.06
C ARG A 184 11.85 6.75 -9.28
N LEU A 185 12.20 6.11 -8.16
CA LEU A 185 13.40 6.47 -7.39
C LEU A 185 14.68 6.28 -8.20
N LEU A 186 14.73 5.24 -9.05
CA LEU A 186 15.85 5.00 -9.95
C LEU A 186 15.88 5.96 -11.15
N ARG A 187 14.72 6.34 -11.69
CA ARG A 187 14.59 7.28 -12.82
C ARG A 187 14.93 8.71 -12.41
N LYS A 188 14.42 9.20 -11.26
CA LYS A 188 14.80 10.50 -10.70
C LYS A 188 16.31 10.64 -10.47
N LYS A 189 17.01 9.52 -10.23
CA LYS A 189 18.47 9.51 -10.14
C LYS A 189 19.13 9.71 -11.51
N LYS A 190 18.63 9.02 -12.55
CA LYS A 190 19.17 9.08 -13.91
C LYS A 190 18.99 10.44 -14.60
N GLU A 191 17.98 11.21 -14.23
CA GLU A 191 17.77 12.57 -14.75
C GLU A 191 18.65 13.63 -14.08
N ARG A 192 19.33 13.30 -12.97
CA ARG A 192 20.22 14.21 -12.23
C ARG A 192 21.70 14.00 -12.54
N ASP A 193 22.06 12.92 -13.25
CA ASP A 193 23.39 12.61 -13.77
C ASP A 193 23.52 13.10 -15.23
#